data_AF-A0A915B0Y5-F1
#
_entry.id   AF-A0A915B0Y5-F1
#
_cell.length_a   1.000
_cell.length_b   1.000
_cell.length_c   1.000
_cell.angle_alpha   90.00
_cell.angle_beta   90.00
_cell.angle_gamma   90.00
#
_symmetry.space_group_name_H-M   'P 1'
#
loop_
_entity.id
_entity.type
_entity.pdbx_description
1 polymer ?
#
loop_
_entity_poly.entity_id
_entity_poly.type
_entity_poly.pdbx_seq_one_letter_code
_entity_poly.pdbx_strand_id
1 'polypeptide(L)'
;MWILLVSLKKFTNIIALKIYSSHDRYSINKILQVFTVRYGSNCLNVFASPECNRTYPMKKTTIVRVVLQPFFEVRCRNLDIALLELRDEIDDSANYVCLPHRLISDRLISMVAFGWGSN
;
A
#
# COMPACT_ATOMS: atom_id res chain seq x y z
N MET A 1 0.17 1.53 -11.75
CA MET A 1 0.26 2.22 -10.44
C MET A 1 1.06 1.33 -9.49
N TRP A 2 2.23 1.77 -9.03
CA TRP A 2 3.09 0.96 -8.13
C TRP A 2 2.71 1.25 -6.68
N ILE A 3 2.24 0.25 -5.96
CA ILE A 3 1.80 0.37 -4.57
C ILE A 3 2.82 -0.38 -3.71
N LEU A 4 3.68 0.35 -3.01
CA LEU A 4 4.46 -0.22 -1.90
C LEU A 4 3.58 -0.14 -0.65
N LEU A 5 3.13 -1.28 -0.12
CA LEU A 5 2.36 -1.35 1.13
C LEU A 5 3.33 -1.45 2.30
N VAL A 6 3.45 -0.41 3.12
CA VAL A 6 4.19 -0.49 4.40
C VAL A 6 3.20 -0.31 5.54
N SER A 7 2.90 -1.39 6.24
CA SER A 7 2.02 -1.36 7.41
C SER A 7 2.84 -1.11 8.68
N LEU A 8 2.47 -0.09 9.46
CA LEU A 8 3.26 0.36 10.61
C LEU A 8 3.00 -0.53 11.83
N LYS A 9 4.03 -1.20 12.36
CA LYS A 9 3.91 -2.14 13.50
C LYS A 9 3.31 -1.53 14.79
N LYS A 10 3.23 -0.20 14.90
CA LYS A 10 2.59 0.53 16.02
C LYS A 10 1.13 0.94 15.74
N PHE A 11 0.67 0.77 14.50
CA PHE A 11 -0.67 1.15 14.03
C PHE A 11 -1.18 0.05 13.08
N THR A 12 -1.98 -0.88 13.61
CA THR A 12 -2.49 -2.07 12.89
C THR A 12 -3.42 -1.72 11.72
N ASN A 13 -3.82 -0.46 11.61
CA ASN A 13 -4.73 0.06 10.62
C ASN A 13 -4.12 1.17 9.73
N ILE A 14 -2.80 1.39 9.74
CA ILE A 14 -2.15 2.43 8.91
C ILE A 14 -1.20 1.83 7.88
N ILE A 15 -1.39 2.22 6.63
CA ILE A 15 -0.58 1.82 5.47
C ILE A 15 0.06 3.06 4.83
N ALA A 16 1.36 3.02 4.56
CA ALA A 16 2.04 3.99 3.72
C ALA A 16 2.12 3.49 2.27
N LEU A 17 1.83 4.37 1.30
CA LEU A 17 1.84 4.10 -0.15
C LEU A 17 2.63 5.15 -0.92
N LYS A 18 3.28 4.74 -2.02
CA LYS A 18 3.77 5.65 -3.06
C LYS A 18 2.71 5.83 -4.15
N ILE A 19 2.39 7.06 -4.56
CA ILE A 19 1.29 7.38 -5.49
C ILE A 19 1.79 8.23 -6.68
N TYR A 20 2.24 7.56 -7.73
CA TYR A 20 2.53 8.26 -8.98
C TYR A 20 1.27 8.44 -9.83
N SER A 21 0.81 9.68 -10.02
CA SER A 21 -0.24 10.04 -10.98
C SER A 21 0.28 11.04 -12.00
N SER A 22 0.33 10.65 -13.27
CA SER A 22 0.76 11.52 -14.37
C SER A 22 -0.35 12.42 -14.89
N HIS A 23 -1.63 12.10 -14.65
CA HIS A 23 -2.76 12.77 -15.30
C HIS A 23 -3.99 13.06 -14.43
N ASP A 24 -4.16 12.42 -13.26
CA ASP A 24 -5.38 12.60 -12.45
C ASP A 24 -5.07 12.94 -10.99
N ARG A 25 -5.45 14.16 -10.60
CA ARG A 25 -5.51 14.56 -9.19
C ARG A 25 -6.82 14.04 -8.60
N TYR A 26 -6.78 12.86 -7.98
CA TYR A 26 -7.90 12.45 -7.13
C TYR A 26 -7.94 13.35 -5.89
N SER A 27 -9.07 14.02 -5.65
CA SER A 27 -9.30 14.67 -4.35
C SER A 27 -9.36 13.62 -3.26
N ILE A 28 -9.04 13.97 -2.01
CA ILE A 28 -9.10 13.05 -0.87
C ILE A 28 -10.46 12.34 -0.80
N ASN A 29 -11.56 13.08 -0.99
CA ASN A 29 -12.91 12.52 -1.00
C ASN A 29 -13.10 11.48 -2.10
N LYS A 30 -12.55 11.73 -3.30
CA LYS A 30 -12.60 10.77 -4.41
C LYS A 30 -11.75 9.53 -4.10
N ILE A 31 -10.62 9.68 -3.40
CA ILE A 31 -9.79 8.53 -2.98
C ILE A 31 -10.59 7.61 -2.05
N LEU A 32 -11.24 8.19 -1.02
CA LEU A 32 -12.04 7.46 -0.04
C LEU A 32 -13.21 6.68 -0.68
N GLN A 33 -13.77 7.20 -1.78
CA GLN A 33 -14.91 6.59 -2.47
C GLN A 33 -14.50 5.52 -3.51
N VAL A 34 -13.37 5.73 -4.20
CA VAL A 34 -12.99 4.91 -5.36
C VAL A 34 -12.11 3.74 -4.96
N PHE A 35 -11.24 3.91 -3.96
CA PHE A 35 -10.23 2.90 -3.65
C PHE A 35 -10.66 1.96 -2.52
N THR A 36 -10.39 0.68 -2.73
CA THR A 36 -10.51 -0.38 -1.72
C THR A 36 -9.14 -1.01 -1.54
N VAL A 37 -8.74 -1.25 -0.29
CA VAL A 37 -7.48 -1.93 0.03
C VAL A 37 -7.73 -3.44 0.07
N ARG A 38 -6.87 -4.21 -0.57
CA ARG A 38 -6.93 -5.68 -0.59
C ARG A 38 -5.66 -6.26 0.00
N TYR A 39 -5.77 -7.27 0.86
CA TYR A 39 -4.63 -7.86 1.58
C TYR A 39 -4.79 -9.36 1.84
N GLY A 40 -3.72 -10.00 2.33
CA GLY A 40 -3.72 -11.39 2.80
C GLY A 40 -3.52 -12.47 1.72
N SER A 41 -3.25 -12.09 0.47
CA SER A 41 -2.94 -13.04 -0.61
C SER A 41 -2.15 -12.38 -1.73
N ASN A 42 -1.34 -13.16 -2.45
CA ASN A 42 -0.60 -12.72 -3.63
C ASN A 42 -1.42 -12.84 -4.94
N CYS A 43 -2.62 -13.42 -4.86
CA CYS A 43 -3.47 -13.70 -6.02
C CYS A 43 -4.62 -12.70 -6.11
N LEU A 44 -4.65 -11.90 -7.18
CA LEU A 44 -5.74 -10.93 -7.41
C LEU A 44 -7.10 -11.61 -7.61
N ASN A 45 -7.10 -12.79 -8.23
CA ASN A 45 -8.24 -13.68 -8.33
C ASN A 45 -7.76 -15.15 -8.28
N VAL A 46 -8.61 -16.06 -7.81
CA VAL A 46 -8.28 -17.48 -7.64
C VAL A 46 -8.02 -18.21 -8.96
N PHE A 47 -8.50 -17.67 -10.07
CA PHE A 47 -8.35 -18.23 -11.43
C PHE A 47 -7.21 -17.58 -12.22
N ALA A 48 -6.42 -16.69 -11.61
CA ALA A 48 -5.44 -15.88 -12.31
C ALA A 48 -4.27 -16.73 -12.80
N SER A 49 -3.96 -17.79 -12.05
CA SER A 49 -2.95 -18.79 -12.41
C SER A 49 -3.21 -20.10 -11.67
N PRO A 50 -2.64 -21.24 -12.12
CA PRO A 50 -2.79 -22.52 -11.46
C PRO A 50 -2.35 -22.51 -9.98
N GLU A 51 -1.35 -21.69 -9.64
CA GLU A 51 -0.85 -21.52 -8.28
C GLU A 51 -1.87 -20.82 -7.37
N CYS A 52 -2.78 -20.03 -7.94
CA CYS A 52 -3.82 -19.30 -7.21
C CYS A 52 -5.05 -20.15 -6.87
N ASN A 53 -5.26 -21.30 -7.51
CA ASN A 53 -6.48 -22.11 -7.38
C ASN A 53 -6.77 -22.62 -5.96
N ARG A 54 -5.75 -22.71 -5.09
CA ARG A 54 -5.89 -23.15 -3.69
C ARG A 54 -5.58 -22.04 -2.69
N THR A 55 -5.44 -20.81 -3.16
CA THR A 55 -5.14 -19.66 -2.29
C THR A 55 -6.42 -19.07 -1.74
N TYR A 56 -6.36 -18.56 -0.51
CA TYR A 56 -7.46 -17.79 0.03
C TYR A 56 -7.64 -16.49 -0.78
N PRO A 57 -8.89 -16.06 -1.03
CA PRO A 57 -9.13 -14.80 -1.70
C PRO A 57 -8.60 -13.63 -0.85
N MET A 58 -8.12 -12.57 -1.52
CA MET A 58 -7.72 -11.36 -0.81
C MET A 58 -8.90 -10.78 -0.02
N LYS A 59 -8.65 -10.45 1.24
CA LYS A 59 -9.56 -9.69 2.10
C LYS A 59 -9.66 -8.26 1.60
N LYS A 60 -10.72 -7.56 1.98
CA LYS A 60 -11.00 -6.18 1.57
C LYS A 60 -11.25 -5.32 2.79
N THR A 61 -10.74 -4.08 2.77
CA THR A 61 -11.10 -3.04 3.72
C THR A 61 -11.14 -1.68 3.02
N THR A 62 -11.86 -0.73 3.61
CA THR A 62 -12.02 0.62 3.07
C THR A 62 -11.12 1.61 3.79
N ILE A 63 -10.77 2.69 3.10
CA ILE A 63 -9.98 3.79 3.66
C ILE A 63 -10.95 4.73 4.40
N VAL A 64 -10.63 5.11 5.63
CA VAL A 64 -11.39 6.11 6.41
C VAL A 64 -10.72 7.48 6.42
N ARG A 65 -9.39 7.52 6.26
CA ARG A 65 -8.63 8.77 6.20
C ARG A 65 -7.42 8.64 5.29
N VAL A 66 -7.12 9.73 4.57
CA VAL A 66 -5.93 9.87 3.73
C VAL A 66 -5.14 11.06 4.24
N VAL A 67 -3.86 10.85 4.55
CA VAL A 67 -2.91 11.90 4.91
C VAL A 67 -1.84 11.97 3.83
N LEU A 68 -1.88 13.04 3.04
CA LEU A 68 -0.94 13.30 1.97
C LEU A 68 0.22 14.18 2.47
N GLN A 69 -0.08 15.29 3.15
CA GLN A 69 0.95 16.17 3.70
C GLN A 69 1.46 15.69 5.07
N PRO A 70 2.75 15.90 5.39
CA PRO A 70 3.79 16.60 4.61
C PRO A 70 4.51 15.72 3.58
N PHE A 71 4.05 14.49 3.37
CA PHE A 71 4.80 13.43 2.66
C PHE A 71 4.56 13.39 1.14
N PHE A 72 3.65 14.22 0.64
CA PHE A 72 3.27 14.34 -0.76
C PHE A 72 3.25 15.80 -1.20
N GLU A 73 3.98 16.12 -2.26
CA GLU A 73 3.97 17.43 -2.91
C GLU A 73 3.57 17.31 -4.39
N VAL A 74 2.50 18.00 -4.76
CA VAL A 74 1.94 17.96 -6.12
C VAL A 74 2.98 18.46 -7.13
N ARG A 75 3.31 17.63 -8.13
CA ARG A 75 4.30 17.86 -9.21
C ARG A 75 5.78 17.68 -8.86
N CYS A 76 6.12 17.35 -7.62
CA CYS A 76 7.50 16.99 -7.26
C CYS A 76 7.75 15.49 -7.46
N ARG A 77 8.92 15.11 -7.99
CA ARG A 77 9.40 13.71 -8.03
C ARG A 77 9.83 13.18 -6.66
N ASN A 78 10.06 14.11 -5.73
CA ASN A 78 10.52 13.87 -4.37
C ASN A 78 9.33 14.20 -3.45
N LEU A 79 9.01 13.32 -2.50
CA LEU A 79 7.77 13.35 -1.68
C LEU A 79 6.55 12.80 -2.44
N ASP A 80 6.56 11.49 -2.62
CA ASP A 80 5.45 10.73 -3.19
C ASP A 80 5.06 9.63 -2.20
N ILE A 81 4.58 10.02 -1.01
CA ILE A 81 4.11 9.09 0.02
C ILE A 81 2.76 9.57 0.55
N ALA A 82 1.82 8.65 0.73
CA ALA A 82 0.53 8.85 1.37
C ALA A 82 0.37 7.87 2.53
N LEU A 83 -0.21 8.32 3.65
CA LEU A 83 -0.65 7.44 4.72
C LEU A 83 -2.16 7.24 4.63
N LEU A 84 -2.59 5.99 4.71
CA LEU A 84 -3.98 5.58 4.68
C LEU A 84 -4.35 4.97 6.02
N GLU A 85 -5.41 5.47 6.63
CA GLU A 85 -6.07 4.83 7.77
C GLU A 85 -7.19 3.95 7.25
N LEU A 86 -7.18 2.69 7.67
CA LEU A 86 -8.16 1.69 7.27
C LEU A 86 -9.31 1.64 8.27
N ARG A 87 -10.48 1.25 7.79
CA ARG A 87 -11.67 1.05 8.63
C ARG A 87 -11.45 -0.10 9.62
N ASP A 88 -10.86 -1.18 9.14
CA ASP A 88 -10.67 -2.42 9.88
C ASP A 88 -9.19 -2.62 10.18
N GLU A 89 -8.88 -3.21 11.32
CA GLU A 89 -7.52 -3.67 11.62
C GLU A 89 -7.12 -4.82 10.70
N ILE A 90 -5.85 -4.86 10.32
CA ILE A 90 -5.30 -5.97 9.54
C ILE A 90 -5.02 -7.14 10.48
N ASP A 91 -5.74 -8.24 10.26
CA ASP A 91 -5.55 -9.47 11.03
C ASP A 91 -4.26 -10.24 10.65
N ASP A 92 -4.02 -11.35 11.36
CA ASP A 92 -2.81 -12.18 11.24
C ASP A 92 -2.63 -12.87 9.88
N SER A 93 -3.57 -12.71 8.94
CA SER A 93 -3.40 -13.18 7.56
C SER A 93 -2.45 -12.32 6.72
N ALA A 94 -2.02 -11.17 7.24
CA ALA A 94 -1.02 -10.33 6.59
C ALA A 94 0.10 -9.92 7.55
N ASN A 95 1.30 -9.78 6.98
CA ASN A 95 2.48 -9.37 7.73
C ASN A 95 2.74 -7.87 7.59
N TYR A 96 3.23 -7.27 8.67
CA TYR A 96 3.64 -5.88 8.72
C TYR A 96 5.10 -5.73 8.33
N VAL A 97 5.43 -4.71 7.55
CA VAL A 97 6.82 -4.37 7.21
C VAL A 97 7.33 -3.36 8.23
N CYS A 98 8.53 -3.58 8.77
CA CYS A 98 9.12 -2.65 9.72
C CYS A 98 9.58 -1.37 9.01
N LEU A 99 9.32 -0.21 9.63
CA LEU A 99 9.97 1.02 9.18
C LEU A 99 11.47 0.94 9.46
N PRO A 100 12.31 1.35 8.50
CA PRO A 100 13.74 1.41 8.73
C PRO A 100 14.04 2.45 9.83
N HIS A 101 15.04 2.16 10.65
CA HIS A 101 15.55 3.14 11.59
C HIS A 101 16.22 4.29 10.84
N ARG A 102 16.12 5.53 11.34
CA ARG A 102 16.67 6.73 10.68
C ARG A 102 18.18 6.65 10.41
N LEU A 103 18.90 5.87 11.23
CA LEU A 103 20.35 5.69 11.16
C LEU A 103 20.76 4.41 10.42
N ILE A 104 19.90 3.82 9.58
CA ILE A 104 20.28 2.64 8.79
C ILE A 104 21.46 3.02 7.89
N SER A 105 22.49 2.16 7.87
CA SER A 105 23.69 2.38 7.08
C SER A 105 23.38 2.25 5.59
N ASP A 106 23.90 3.15 4.76
CA ASP A 106 23.79 3.13 3.28
C ASP A 106 24.48 1.92 2.61
N ARG A 107 24.94 0.92 3.38
CA ARG A 107 25.45 -0.31 2.81
C ARG A 107 24.36 -0.94 1.96
N LEU A 108 24.72 -1.36 0.75
CA LEU A 108 23.85 -2.04 -0.21
C LEU A 108 23.15 -3.24 0.45
N ILE A 109 21.97 -3.00 1.01
CA ILE A 109 21.03 -4.03 1.40
C ILE A 109 20.30 -4.43 0.12
N SER A 110 20.24 -5.72 -0.16
CA SER A 110 19.41 -6.23 -1.25
C SER A 110 17.96 -5.81 -1.00
N MET A 111 17.43 -4.96 -1.87
CA MET A 111 16.04 -4.51 -1.83
C MET A 111 15.21 -5.40 -2.74
N VAL A 112 14.04 -5.80 -2.27
CA VAL A 112 13.08 -6.56 -3.07
C VAL A 112 11.83 -5.72 -3.25
N ALA A 113 11.33 -5.67 -4.49
CA ALA A 113 10.08 -5.01 -4.83
C ALA A 113 9.10 -6.07 -5.35
N PHE A 114 7.86 -6.01 -4.85
CA PHE A 114 6.76 -6.86 -5.29
C PHE A 114 5.61 -5.99 -5.78
N GLY A 115 4.86 -6.49 -6.76
CA GLY A 115 3.67 -5.82 -7.24
C GLY A 115 3.08 -6.55 -8.44
N TRP A 116 1.84 -6.19 -8.78
CA TRP A 116 1.11 -6.77 -9.91
C TRP A 116 1.25 -5.95 -11.21
N GLY A 117 2.27 -5.10 -11.30
CA GLY A 117 2.50 -4.23 -12.45
C GLY A 117 1.45 -3.13 -12.62
N SER A 118 1.52 -2.43 -13.74
CA SER A 118 0.47 -1.50 -14.17
C SER A 118 -0.58 -2.28 -14.96
N ASN A 119 -1.84 -2.20 -14.54
CA ASN A 119 -2.95 -2.31 -15.49
C ASN A 119 -3.00 -1.04 -16.35
#